data_AF-A0AA42YKD6-F1
#
_entry.id   AF-A0AA42YKD6-F1
#
_cell.length_a   1.000
_cell.length_b   1.000
_cell.length_c   1.000
_cell.angle_alpha   90.00
_cell.angle_beta   90.00
_cell.angle_gamma   90.00
#
_symmetry.space_group_name_H-M   'P 1'
#
loop_
_entity.id
_entity.type
_entity.pdbx_description
1 polymer ?
#
loop_
_entity_poly.entity_id
_entity_poly.type
_entity_poly.pdbx_seq_one_letter_code
_entity_poly.pdbx_strand_id
1 'polypeptide(L)'
;YRLAGTVILPCSAATIGALATGAGRSLIHRAGAVALKERWPLVLGFRETPLTAIHLDNLRRLTYAGAVVLPPIPAFYIGGESFDRFLDHYALRVLDGLGIADEGEPGLRWAQPAAKASPVRPKAARSRPGRR
;
A
#
# COMPACT_ATOMS: atom_id res chain seq x y z
N TYR A 1 -12.11 5.41 -20.79
CA TYR A 1 -11.79 6.16 -19.57
C TYR A 1 -10.39 5.78 -19.14
N ARG A 2 -9.54 6.74 -18.73
CA ARG A 2 -8.17 6.49 -18.23
C ARG A 2 -8.20 6.55 -16.71
N LEU A 3 -7.61 5.56 -16.04
CA LEU A 3 -7.46 5.55 -14.58
C LEU A 3 -6.13 6.20 -14.18
N ALA A 4 -6.07 6.79 -12.99
CA ALA A 4 -4.81 7.28 -12.41
C ALA A 4 -3.84 6.14 -12.05
N GLY A 5 -4.39 4.99 -11.67
CA GLY A 5 -3.62 3.78 -11.38
C GLY A 5 -4.50 2.72 -10.71
N THR A 6 -3.89 1.57 -10.39
CA THR A 6 -4.50 0.50 -9.61
C THR A 6 -3.64 0.21 -8.40
N VAL A 7 -4.25 0.17 -7.22
CA VAL A 7 -3.58 -0.22 -5.97
C VAL A 7 -4.26 -1.47 -5.44
N ILE A 8 -3.48 -2.50 -5.11
CA ILE A 8 -3.97 -3.72 -4.46
C ILE A 8 -3.33 -3.80 -3.08
N LEU A 9 -4.14 -3.54 -2.04
CA LEU A 9 -3.67 -3.45 -0.66
C LEU A 9 -4.67 -4.10 0.33
N PRO A 10 -4.24 -5.11 1.11
CA PRO A 10 -3.03 -5.92 0.91
C PRO A 10 -3.12 -6.77 -0.36
N CYS A 11 -1.97 -7.11 -0.93
CA CYS A 11 -1.86 -8.03 -2.06
C CYS A 11 -1.46 -9.42 -1.57
N SER A 12 -2.23 -10.45 -1.95
CA SER A 12 -2.00 -11.84 -1.54
C SER A 12 -1.03 -12.59 -2.47
N ALA A 13 -0.49 -13.72 -2.02
CA ALA A 13 0.33 -14.62 -2.84
C ALA A 13 -0.44 -15.12 -4.09
N ALA A 14 -1.73 -15.44 -3.92
CA ALA A 14 -2.59 -15.84 -5.03
C ALA A 14 -2.75 -14.73 -6.07
N THR A 15 -2.89 -13.48 -5.63
CA THR A 15 -3.03 -12.32 -6.51
C THR A 15 -1.76 -12.05 -7.30
N ILE A 16 -0.58 -12.05 -6.66
CA ILE A 16 0.69 -11.86 -7.40
C ILE A 16 0.95 -13.03 -8.36
N GLY A 17 0.58 -14.27 -8.00
CA GLY A 17 0.71 -15.43 -8.89
C GLY A 17 -0.19 -15.31 -10.12
N ALA A 18 -1.45 -14.90 -9.93
CA ALA A 18 -2.39 -14.69 -11.03
C ALA A 18 -1.95 -13.54 -11.96
N LEU A 19 -1.43 -12.44 -11.41
CA LEU A 19 -0.92 -11.32 -12.20
C LEU A 19 0.37 -11.69 -12.94
N ALA A 20 1.32 -12.35 -12.29
CA ALA A 20 2.62 -12.71 -12.88
C ALA A 20 2.50 -13.75 -14.01
N THR A 21 1.46 -14.57 -13.98
CA THR A 21 1.19 -15.59 -15.01
C THR A 21 0.15 -15.15 -16.04
N GLY A 22 -0.59 -14.08 -15.79
CA GLY A 22 -1.73 -13.67 -16.60
C GLY A 22 -2.99 -14.54 -16.42
N ALA A 23 -2.99 -15.52 -15.51
CA ALA A 23 -4.09 -16.47 -15.28
C ALA A 23 -5.22 -15.89 -14.39
N GLY A 24 -5.54 -14.61 -14.56
CA GLY A 24 -6.49 -13.88 -13.73
C GLY A 24 -7.94 -14.39 -13.84
N ARG A 25 -8.55 -14.73 -12.70
CA ARG A 25 -9.95 -15.21 -12.59
C ARG A 25 -10.94 -14.26 -11.90
N SER A 26 -10.53 -13.02 -11.62
CA SER A 26 -11.36 -12.03 -10.91
C SER A 26 -11.20 -10.66 -11.53
N LEU A 27 -12.13 -9.74 -11.23
CA LEU A 27 -12.04 -8.36 -11.67
C LEU A 27 -10.79 -7.64 -11.11
N ILE A 28 -10.34 -8.00 -9.90
CA ILE A 28 -9.10 -7.46 -9.33
C ILE A 28 -7.89 -7.87 -10.19
N HIS A 29 -7.81 -9.15 -10.56
CA HIS A 29 -6.74 -9.62 -11.44
C HIS A 29 -6.81 -8.93 -12.82
N ARG A 30 -8.02 -8.74 -13.34
CA ARG A 30 -8.21 -8.05 -14.62
C ARG A 30 -7.80 -6.59 -14.54
N ALA A 31 -8.15 -5.86 -13.48
CA ALA A 31 -7.73 -4.47 -13.28
C ALA A 31 -6.21 -4.35 -13.24
N GLY A 32 -5.52 -5.21 -12.50
CA GLY A 32 -4.06 -5.24 -12.47
C GLY A 32 -3.43 -5.58 -13.84
N ALA A 33 -3.98 -6.56 -14.56
CA ALA A 33 -3.51 -6.91 -15.90
C ALA A 33 -3.74 -5.77 -16.92
N VAL A 34 -4.84 -5.03 -16.79
CA VAL A 34 -5.11 -3.84 -17.59
C VAL A 34 -4.09 -2.74 -17.25
N ALA A 35 -3.80 -2.50 -15.98
CA ALA A 35 -2.79 -1.53 -15.59
C ALA A 35 -1.42 -1.86 -16.20
N LEU A 36 -1.00 -3.14 -16.17
CA LEU A 36 0.25 -3.59 -16.79
C LEU A 36 0.27 -3.37 -18.30
N LYS A 37 -0.78 -3.80 -19.04
CA LYS A 37 -0.79 -3.71 -20.51
C LYS A 37 -0.86 -2.26 -21.01
N GLU A 38 -1.56 -1.40 -20.28
CA GLU A 38 -1.73 0.02 -20.61
C GLU A 38 -0.59 0.89 -20.07
N ARG A 39 0.39 0.30 -19.37
CA ARG A 39 1.47 1.02 -18.68
C ARG A 39 0.94 2.07 -17.69
N TRP A 40 -0.16 1.77 -17.03
CA TRP A 40 -0.68 2.59 -15.93
C TRP A 40 -0.02 2.18 -14.61
N PRO A 41 0.08 3.10 -13.63
CA PRO A 41 0.61 2.77 -12.31
C PRO A 41 -0.11 1.57 -11.69
N LEU A 42 0.66 0.56 -11.28
CA LEU A 42 0.20 -0.59 -10.53
C LEU A 42 1.02 -0.72 -9.25
N VAL A 43 0.41 -0.45 -8.09
CA VAL A 43 1.06 -0.58 -6.78
C VAL A 43 0.55 -1.83 -6.09
N LEU A 44 1.47 -2.68 -5.65
CA LEU A 44 1.19 -3.96 -5.00
C LEU A 44 1.68 -3.93 -3.54
N GLY A 45 0.74 -3.84 -2.61
CA GLY A 45 0.97 -3.93 -1.17
C GLY A 45 1.15 -5.37 -0.70
N PHE A 46 2.11 -6.11 -1.28
CA PHE A 46 2.29 -7.53 -0.98
C PHE A 46 2.67 -7.75 0.49
N ARG A 47 1.89 -8.55 1.21
CA ARG A 47 2.11 -8.80 2.65
C ARG A 47 2.13 -10.30 2.89
N GLU A 48 3.33 -10.85 3.08
CA GLU A 48 3.56 -12.23 3.50
C GLU A 48 4.89 -12.34 4.26
N THR A 49 5.00 -13.31 5.17
CA THR A 49 6.26 -13.64 5.84
C THR A 49 6.20 -15.05 6.45
N PRO A 50 7.24 -15.90 6.26
CA PRO A 50 8.44 -15.68 5.44
C PRO A 50 8.15 -15.74 3.93
N LEU A 51 9.09 -15.25 3.13
CA LEU A 51 8.98 -15.31 1.67
C LEU A 51 9.52 -16.64 1.12
N THR A 52 8.78 -17.22 0.19
CA THR A 52 9.24 -18.36 -0.60
C THR A 52 9.90 -17.87 -1.89
N ALA A 53 10.72 -18.71 -2.52
CA ALA A 53 11.27 -18.42 -3.85
C ALA A 53 10.16 -18.13 -4.89
N ILE A 54 9.00 -18.80 -4.76
CA ILE A 54 7.83 -18.58 -5.63
C ILE A 54 7.28 -17.15 -5.47
N HIS A 55 7.22 -16.62 -4.25
CA HIS A 55 6.82 -15.23 -4.02
C HIS A 55 7.80 -14.28 -4.71
N LEU A 56 9.11 -14.49 -4.51
CA LEU A 56 10.16 -13.65 -5.06
C LEU A 56 10.17 -13.66 -6.59
N ASP A 57 10.02 -14.81 -7.23
CA ASP A 57 9.97 -14.92 -8.70
C ASP A 57 8.76 -14.21 -9.29
N ASN A 58 7.58 -14.35 -8.66
CA ASN A 58 6.38 -13.63 -9.09
C ASN A 58 6.54 -12.11 -8.93
N LEU A 59 7.07 -11.67 -7.78
CA LEU A 59 7.34 -10.25 -7.53
C LEU A 59 8.37 -9.71 -8.53
N ARG A 60 9.47 -10.43 -8.81
CA ARG A 60 10.48 -10.06 -9.81
C ARG A 60 9.87 -9.87 -11.19
N ARG A 61 9.04 -10.81 -11.65
CA ARG A 61 8.35 -10.72 -12.95
C ARG A 61 7.46 -9.48 -13.02
N LEU A 62 6.70 -9.21 -11.96
CA LEU A 62 5.81 -8.05 -11.88
C LEU A 62 6.58 -6.73 -11.83
N THR A 63 7.68 -6.66 -11.07
CA THR A 63 8.57 -5.50 -11.04
C THR A 63 9.15 -5.22 -12.43
N TYR A 64 9.64 -6.24 -13.15
CA TYR A 64 10.11 -6.06 -14.53
C TYR A 64 9.01 -5.69 -15.53
N ALA A 65 7.76 -6.09 -15.26
CA ALA A 65 6.61 -5.66 -16.06
C ALA A 65 6.19 -4.20 -15.79
N GLY A 66 6.74 -3.55 -14.76
CA GLY A 66 6.47 -2.15 -14.41
C GLY A 66 5.57 -1.96 -13.19
N ALA A 67 5.24 -3.02 -12.44
CA ALA A 67 4.53 -2.87 -11.18
C ALA A 67 5.48 -2.38 -10.08
N VAL A 68 4.96 -1.52 -9.19
CA VAL A 68 5.65 -1.09 -7.97
C VAL A 68 5.28 -2.06 -6.85
N VAL A 69 6.26 -2.83 -6.38
CA VAL A 69 6.11 -3.69 -5.20
C VAL A 69 6.40 -2.84 -3.97
N LEU A 70 5.35 -2.56 -3.19
CA LEU A 70 5.41 -1.68 -2.02
C LEU A 70 4.84 -2.39 -0.79
N PRO A 71 5.59 -3.33 -0.17
CA PRO A 71 5.10 -4.08 0.98
C PRO A 71 4.83 -3.13 2.17
N PRO A 72 3.81 -3.39 3.02
CA PRO A 72 3.51 -2.57 4.19
C PRO A 72 4.55 -2.78 5.31
N ILE A 73 5.74 -2.23 5.12
CA ILE A 73 6.87 -2.30 6.06
C ILE A 73 6.94 -0.99 6.86
N PRO A 74 6.99 -1.04 8.20
CA PRO A 74 7.04 0.15 9.03
C PRO A 74 8.34 0.93 8.85
N ALA A 75 8.21 2.25 8.69
CA ALA A 75 9.32 3.19 8.73
C ALA A 75 9.57 3.62 10.18
N PHE A 76 10.61 3.10 10.81
CA PHE A 76 10.93 3.46 12.20
C PHE A 76 11.56 4.86 12.36
N TYR A 77 11.96 5.50 11.26
CA TYR A 77 12.61 6.82 11.29
C TYR A 77 11.64 8.00 11.47
N ILE A 78 10.33 7.81 11.27
CA ILE A 78 9.32 8.89 11.38
C ILE A 78 8.97 9.26 12.82
N GLY A 79 9.50 8.50 13.79
CA GLY A 79 9.24 8.67 15.22
C GLY A 79 7.77 8.51 15.64
N GLY A 80 7.56 8.39 16.95
CA GLY A 80 6.23 8.22 17.55
C GLY A 80 5.77 6.75 17.60
N GLU A 81 5.06 6.40 18.67
CA GLU A 81 4.64 5.02 18.96
C GLU A 81 3.24 4.68 18.44
N SER A 82 2.67 5.54 17.60
CA SER A 82 1.31 5.35 17.07
C SER A 82 1.32 4.51 15.80
N PHE A 83 0.48 3.48 15.78
CA PHE A 83 0.17 2.71 14.57
C PHE A 83 -0.41 3.60 13.45
N ASP A 84 -1.15 4.65 13.80
CA ASP A 84 -1.73 5.57 12.82
C ASP A 84 -0.63 6.33 12.05
N ARG A 85 0.48 6.71 12.72
CA ARG A 85 1.61 7.36 12.04
C ARG A 85 2.26 6.45 11.01
N PHE A 86 2.33 5.15 11.29
CA PHE A 86 2.78 4.18 10.30
C PHE A 86 1.84 4.11 9.10
N LEU A 87 0.52 4.04 9.35
CA LEU A 87 -0.48 4.01 8.27
C LEU A 87 -0.41 5.27 7.40
N ASP A 88 -0.30 6.44 8.02
CA ASP A 88 -0.20 7.73 7.31
C ASP A 88 1.07 7.79 6.46
N HIS A 89 2.22 7.41 7.04
CA HIS A 89 3.46 7.30 6.28
C HIS A 89 3.34 6.34 5.09
N TYR A 90 2.78 5.15 5.32
CA TYR A 90 2.61 4.15 4.27
C TYR A 90 1.65 4.64 3.17
N ALA A 91 0.57 5.35 3.53
CA ALA A 91 -0.33 5.98 2.58
C ALA A 91 0.40 6.99 1.68
N LEU A 92 1.28 7.84 2.25
CA LEU A 92 2.12 8.74 1.46
C LEU A 92 3.00 7.99 0.46
N ARG A 93 3.57 6.84 0.83
CA ARG A 93 4.36 6.01 -0.09
C ARG A 93 3.52 5.40 -1.22
N VAL A 94 2.26 5.06 -0.95
CA VAL A 94 1.31 4.62 -1.98
C VAL A 94 0.99 5.76 -2.94
N LEU A 95 0.73 6.97 -2.41
CA LEU A 95 0.47 8.16 -3.23
C LEU A 95 1.66 8.53 -4.11
N ASP A 96 2.89 8.46 -3.57
CA ASP A 96 4.12 8.63 -4.34
C ASP A 96 4.18 7.63 -5.52
N GLY A 97 3.79 6.36 -5.29
CA GLY A 97 3.71 5.33 -6.33
C GLY A 97 2.65 5.56 -7.41
N LEU A 98 1.67 6.43 -7.14
CA LEU A 98 0.66 6.89 -8.11
C LEU A 98 1.03 8.23 -8.76
N GLY A 99 2.12 8.87 -8.33
CA GLY A 99 2.49 10.22 -8.77
C GLY A 99 1.55 11.31 -8.24
N ILE A 100 0.88 11.08 -7.12
CA ILE A 100 0.00 12.04 -6.46
C ILE A 100 0.78 12.74 -5.36
N ALA A 101 0.92 14.06 -5.47
CA ALA A 101 1.65 14.87 -4.49
C ALA A 101 0.82 15.09 -3.23
N ASP A 102 1.38 14.71 -2.07
CA ASP A 102 0.86 14.99 -0.74
C ASP A 102 2.03 15.12 0.23
N GLU A 103 2.11 16.22 0.97
CA GLU A 103 3.22 16.46 1.90
C GLU A 103 3.05 15.71 3.22
N GLY A 104 1.83 15.36 3.59
CA GLY A 104 1.47 14.76 4.87
C GLY A 104 1.71 15.69 6.07
N GLU A 105 1.44 15.17 7.27
CA GLU A 105 1.82 15.83 8.52
C GLU A 105 3.35 15.90 8.68
N PRO A 106 3.89 16.97 9.29
CA PRO A 106 5.33 17.11 9.48
C PRO A 106 5.96 15.92 10.21
N GLY A 107 7.07 15.43 9.66
CA GLY A 107 7.82 14.29 10.21
C GLY A 107 7.33 12.93 9.73
N LEU A 108 6.34 12.85 8.85
CA LEU A 108 5.99 11.61 8.16
C LEU A 108 6.92 11.32 6.96
N ARG A 109 7.62 12.34 6.43
CA ARG A 109 8.64 12.16 5.39
C ARG A 109 10.05 12.36 5.96
N TRP A 110 11.04 11.77 5.30
CA TRP A 110 12.45 11.94 5.68
C TRP A 110 12.84 13.42 5.62
N ALA A 111 13.65 13.87 6.58
CA ALA A 111 14.14 15.24 6.71
C ALA A 111 13.09 16.35 6.91
N GLN A 112 11.82 16.01 7.11
CA GLN A 112 10.85 16.98 7.65
C GLN A 112 11.02 17.09 9.17
N PRO A 113 10.97 18.30 9.75
CA PRO A 113 10.96 18.44 11.20
C PRO A 113 9.78 17.67 11.78
N ALA A 114 10.02 16.89 12.84
CA ALA A 114 8.97 16.16 13.53
C ALA A 114 7.89 17.16 13.97
N ALA A 115 6.62 16.91 13.62
CA ALA A 115 5.51 17.63 14.21
C ALA A 115 5.63 17.54 15.74
N LYS A 116 5.47 18.65 16.45
CA LYS A 116 5.30 18.62 17.91
C LYS A 116 4.18 17.63 18.20
N ALA A 117 4.41 16.67 19.10
CA ALA A 117 3.44 15.63 19.42
C ALA A 117 2.08 16.27 19.72
N SER A 118 1.14 16.13 18.77
CA SER A 118 -0.23 16.60 18.96
C SER A 118 -0.90 15.64 19.94
N PRO A 119 -1.64 16.14 20.94
CA PRO A 119 -2.24 15.27 21.95
C PRO A 119 -3.09 14.22 21.24
N VAL A 120 -2.78 12.95 21.51
CA VAL A 120 -3.49 11.79 20.98
C VAL A 120 -4.99 12.06 21.06
N ARG A 121 -5.65 12.18 19.90
CA ARG A 121 -7.09 12.42 19.84
C ARG A 121 -7.75 11.23 20.53
N PRO A 122 -8.43 11.39 21.68
CA PRO A 122 -9.01 10.25 22.37
C PRO A 122 -10.01 9.59 21.42
N LYS A 123 -9.89 8.27 21.23
CA LYS A 123 -10.88 7.49 20.47
C LYS A 123 -12.25 7.83 21.04
N ALA A 124 -13.11 8.45 20.24
CA ALA A 124 -14.49 8.70 20.62
C ALA A 124 -15.10 7.37 21.09
N ALA A 125 -15.46 7.30 22.37
CA ALA A 125 -16.10 6.14 22.95
C ALA A 125 -17.35 5.84 22.11
N ARG A 126 -17.35 4.70 21.41
CA ARG A 126 -18.56 4.22 20.73
C ARG A 126 -19.60 3.94 21.81
N SER A 127 -20.52 4.87 22.01
CA SER A 127 -21.72 4.64 22.81
C SER A 127 -22.49 3.49 22.14
N ARG A 128 -22.56 2.35 22.83
CA ARG A 128 -23.48 1.27 22.47
C ARG A 128 -24.91 1.80 22.70
N PRO A 129 -25.80 1.84 21.69
CA PRO A 129 -27.20 2.08 21.96
C PRO A 129 -27.74 0.87 22.73
N GLY A 130 -28.38 1.15 23.86
CA GLY A 130 -28.90 0.16 24.79
C GLY A 130 -29.87 -0.81 24.12
N ARG A 131 -29.68 -2.10 24.39
CA ARG A 131 -30.76 -3.08 24.27
C ARG A 131 -31.65 -2.95 25.50
N ARG A 132 -32.88 -2.48 25.30
CA ARG A 132 -34.06 -2.88 26.07
C ARG A 132 -35.13 -3.25 25.07
#